data_AF-A0AAD8NCA2-F1
#
_entry.id   AF-A0AAD8NCA2-F1
#
_cell.length_a   1.000
_cell.length_b   1.000
_cell.length_c   1.000
_cell.angle_alpha   90.00
_cell.angle_beta   90.00
_cell.angle_gamma   90.00
#
_symmetry.space_group_name_H-M   'P 1'
#
loop_
_entity.id
_entity.type
_entity.pdbx_description
1 polymer ?
#
loop_
_entity_poly.entity_id
_entity_poly.type
_entity_poly.pdbx_seq_one_letter_code
_entity_poly.pdbx_strand_id
1 'polypeptide(L)'
;MFRLKIKPTDLWKAKSVPTVYHLYGSFGSYLNGSVYWIARKANSVLVVAFDLSGNGQREILLPTGVSNDLNLRFLNGSLCLADSDDSHVNICSLNRCGVEDSWSKLFSVEISVSLKVFQPIAFSRSQNAERFDVRAYTESMLKLSFDVNEEQEKELNEEQEKDKK
;
A
#
# COMPACT_ATOMS: atom_id res chain seq x y z
N MET A 1 27.96 7.02 -14.65
CA MET A 1 27.00 6.04 -15.23
C MET A 1 27.24 4.69 -14.56
N PHE A 2 26.40 4.30 -13.59
CA PHE A 2 26.54 3.00 -12.92
C PHE A 2 25.74 1.95 -13.69
N ARG A 3 26.42 0.96 -14.28
CA ARG A 3 25.77 -0.22 -14.86
C ARG A 3 25.67 -1.29 -13.77
N LEU A 4 24.46 -1.54 -13.27
CA LEU A 4 24.18 -2.73 -12.47
C LEU A 4 24.39 -3.97 -13.36
N LYS A 5 25.46 -4.72 -13.09
CA LYS A 5 25.67 -6.04 -13.70
C LYS A 5 24.94 -7.09 -12.86
N ILE A 6 23.69 -7.37 -13.21
CA ILE A 6 22.96 -8.51 -12.64
C ILE A 6 23.48 -9.76 -13.36
N LYS A 7 24.12 -10.68 -12.64
CA LYS A 7 24.43 -12.01 -13.18
C LYS A 7 23.10 -12.79 -13.28
N PRO A 8 22.78 -13.44 -14.41
CA PRO A 8 21.65 -14.35 -14.45
C PRO A 8 22.01 -15.56 -13.61
N THR A 9 21.42 -15.67 -12.43
CA THR A 9 21.41 -16.91 -11.68
C THR A 9 20.15 -17.68 -12.07
N ASP A 10 20.31 -18.91 -12.55
CA ASP A 10 19.25 -19.93 -12.71
C ASP A 10 18.67 -20.39 -11.35
N LEU A 11 18.68 -19.52 -10.34
CA LEU A 11 18.23 -19.76 -8.97
C LEU A 11 16.76 -19.40 -8.76
N TRP A 12 16.02 -19.09 -9.84
CA TRP A 12 14.59 -18.85 -9.78
C TRP A 12 13.88 -20.17 -9.47
N LYS A 13 13.57 -20.39 -8.19
CA LYS A 13 12.67 -21.46 -7.76
C LYS A 13 11.23 -20.99 -7.96
N ALA A 14 10.57 -21.55 -8.97
CA ALA A 14 9.14 -21.36 -9.13
C ALA A 14 8.40 -22.03 -7.96
N LYS A 15 7.69 -21.24 -7.17
CA LYS A 15 6.66 -21.74 -6.25
C LYS A 15 5.32 -21.42 -6.88
N SER A 16 4.45 -22.42 -7.04
CA SER A 16 3.10 -22.20 -7.53
C SER A 16 2.28 -21.49 -6.45
N VAL A 17 1.61 -20.41 -6.85
CA VAL A 17 0.53 -19.83 -6.06
C VAL A 17 -0.71 -20.71 -6.31
N PRO A 18 -1.42 -21.17 -5.28
CA PRO A 18 -2.63 -21.95 -5.47
C PRO A 18 -3.66 -21.22 -6.33
N THR A 19 -4.28 -21.94 -7.27
CA THR A 19 -5.25 -21.39 -8.25
C THR A 19 -6.52 -20.83 -7.61
N VAL A 20 -6.73 -21.08 -6.32
CA VAL A 20 -7.84 -20.51 -5.53
C VAL A 20 -7.69 -19.01 -5.28
N TYR A 21 -6.49 -18.45 -5.46
CA TYR A 21 -6.24 -17.02 -5.32
C TYR A 21 -6.15 -16.34 -6.68
N HIS A 22 -7.05 -15.39 -6.90
CA HIS A 22 -6.93 -14.42 -7.98
C HIS A 22 -6.22 -13.19 -7.43
N LEU A 23 -4.90 -13.11 -7.63
CA LEU A 23 -4.11 -11.94 -7.25
C LEU A 23 -4.52 -10.77 -8.14
N TYR A 24 -4.87 -9.64 -7.52
CA TYR A 24 -5.20 -8.42 -8.25
C TYR A 24 -4.65 -7.21 -7.50
N GLY A 25 -4.54 -6.09 -8.22
CA GLY A 25 -3.74 -4.95 -7.77
C GLY A 25 -2.27 -5.10 -8.16
N SER A 26 -1.66 -3.98 -8.51
CA SER A 26 -0.40 -3.93 -9.24
C SER A 26 0.85 -4.17 -8.39
N PHE A 27 0.75 -4.21 -7.06
CA PHE A 27 1.93 -4.22 -6.19
C PHE A 27 1.75 -5.14 -4.97
N GLY A 28 2.42 -6.29 -5.01
CA GLY A 28 2.72 -7.05 -3.79
C GLY A 28 3.72 -6.27 -2.93
N SER A 29 3.54 -6.33 -1.61
CA SER A 29 4.38 -5.65 -0.63
C SER A 29 5.26 -6.66 0.10
N TYR A 30 6.56 -6.40 0.25
CA TYR A 30 7.50 -7.31 0.93
C TYR A 30 7.88 -6.80 2.34
N LEU A 31 7.76 -7.67 3.34
CA LEU A 31 8.26 -7.43 4.72
C LEU A 31 8.62 -8.75 5.40
N ASN A 32 9.73 -8.75 6.14
CA ASN A 32 10.14 -9.83 7.04
C ASN A 32 10.10 -11.23 6.37
N GLY A 33 10.61 -11.34 5.14
CA GLY A 33 10.67 -12.61 4.41
C GLY A 33 9.35 -13.05 3.79
N SER A 34 8.29 -12.25 3.88
CA SER A 34 6.99 -12.54 3.29
C SER A 34 6.57 -11.50 2.26
N VAL A 35 5.89 -11.95 1.20
CA VAL A 35 5.23 -11.07 0.21
C VAL A 35 3.73 -11.08 0.46
N TYR A 36 3.15 -9.91 0.64
CA TYR A 36 1.75 -9.69 0.94
C TYR A 36 1.05 -9.16 -0.31
N TRP A 37 -0.08 -9.77 -0.67
CA TRP A 37 -0.85 -9.41 -1.86
C TRP A 37 -2.33 -9.37 -1.54
N ILE A 38 -3.05 -8.45 -2.18
CA ILE A 38 -4.52 -8.49 -2.20
C ILE A 38 -4.95 -9.59 -3.17
N ALA A 39 -5.87 -10.43 -2.74
CA ALA A 39 -6.36 -11.55 -3.52
C ALA A 39 -7.88 -11.69 -3.39
N ARG A 40 -8.53 -12.13 -4.47
CA ARG A 40 -9.89 -12.69 -4.39
C ARG A 40 -9.81 -14.19 -4.22
N LYS A 41 -10.60 -14.71 -3.29
CA LYS A 41 -10.83 -16.14 -3.09
C LYS A 41 -12.34 -16.34 -2.98
N ALA A 42 -12.92 -17.01 -3.97
CA ALA A 42 -14.38 -17.11 -4.13
C ALA A 42 -15.05 -15.71 -4.08
N ASN A 43 -15.93 -15.47 -3.11
CA ASN A 43 -16.68 -14.22 -2.96
C ASN A 43 -16.04 -13.25 -1.95
N SER A 44 -14.79 -13.49 -1.54
CA SER A 44 -14.11 -12.70 -0.52
C SER A 44 -12.83 -12.08 -1.05
N VAL A 45 -12.56 -10.85 -0.61
CA VAL A 45 -11.27 -10.19 -0.77
C VAL A 45 -10.49 -10.33 0.54
N LEU A 46 -9.23 -10.73 0.43
CA LEU A 46 -8.32 -10.92 1.55
C LEU A 46 -6.90 -10.49 1.18
N VAL A 47 -6.03 -10.36 2.18
CA VAL A 47 -4.59 -10.32 1.96
C VAL A 47 -4.02 -11.73 2.14
N VAL A 48 -3.26 -12.20 1.16
CA VAL A 48 -2.47 -13.42 1.28
C VAL A 48 -1.01 -13.04 1.49
N ALA A 49 -0.37 -13.60 2.51
CA ALA A 49 1.07 -13.48 2.71
C ALA A 49 1.76 -14.79 2.35
N PHE A 50 2.70 -14.72 1.42
CA PHE A 50 3.52 -15.84 0.98
C PHE A 50 4.87 -15.80 1.68
N ASP A 51 5.17 -16.81 2.51
CA ASP A 51 6.48 -16.93 3.15
C ASP A 51 7.51 -17.44 2.14
N LEU A 52 8.50 -16.60 1.84
CA LEU A 52 9.55 -16.95 0.90
C LEU A 52 10.47 -18.05 1.44
N SER A 53 10.59 -18.18 2.77
CA SER A 53 11.41 -19.22 3.42
C SER A 53 10.84 -20.63 3.25
N GLY A 54 9.55 -20.77 2.91
CA GLY A 54 8.91 -22.07 2.65
C GLY A 54 7.89 -22.53 3.68
N ASN A 55 7.59 -21.73 4.71
CA ASN A 55 6.60 -22.11 5.74
C ASN A 55 5.14 -21.94 5.28
N GLY A 56 4.88 -21.88 3.97
CA GLY A 56 3.55 -21.82 3.39
C GLY A 56 3.02 -20.40 3.16
N GLN A 57 1.71 -20.27 3.18
CA GLN A 57 0.99 -19.01 2.99
C GLN A 57 -0.01 -18.81 4.13
N ARG A 58 -0.34 -17.56 4.40
CA ARG A 58 -1.33 -17.17 5.41
C ARG A 58 -2.37 -16.24 4.81
N GLU A 59 -3.62 -16.43 5.20
CA GLU A 59 -4.71 -15.53 4.84
C GLU A 59 -4.90 -14.51 5.97
N ILE A 60 -5.19 -13.27 5.60
CA ILE A 60 -5.46 -12.16 6.48
C ILE A 60 -6.74 -11.51 5.96
N LEU A 61 -7.81 -11.60 6.74
CA LEU A 61 -9.08 -10.97 6.38
C LEU A 61 -8.92 -9.46 6.33
N LEU A 62 -9.63 -8.82 5.40
CA LEU A 62 -9.72 -7.36 5.35
C LEU A 62 -10.68 -6.83 6.44
N PRO A 63 -10.58 -5.54 6.82
CA PRO A 63 -11.61 -4.89 7.61
C PRO A 63 -12.99 -5.03 6.96
N THR A 64 -14.05 -5.04 7.76
CA THR A 64 -15.43 -4.99 7.25
C THR A 64 -15.72 -3.65 6.60
N GLY A 65 -16.41 -3.65 5.46
CA GLY A 65 -16.89 -2.42 4.81
C GLY A 65 -15.87 -1.70 3.94
N VAL A 66 -14.76 -2.35 3.57
CA VAL A 66 -13.79 -1.80 2.63
C VAL A 66 -14.36 -1.68 1.21
N SER A 67 -13.87 -0.70 0.45
CA SER A 67 -14.21 -0.49 -0.96
C SER A 67 -13.51 -1.50 -1.88
N ASN A 68 -13.73 -1.37 -3.19
CA ASN A 68 -13.03 -2.17 -4.20
C ASN A 68 -11.63 -1.64 -4.52
N ASP A 69 -11.34 -0.37 -4.19
CA ASP A 69 -10.12 0.33 -4.55
C ASP A 69 -9.14 0.32 -3.39
N LEU A 70 -8.37 -0.78 -3.36
CA LEU A 70 -7.51 -1.12 -2.25
C LEU A 70 -6.05 -1.10 -2.66
N ASN A 71 -5.21 -0.52 -1.80
CA ASN A 71 -3.76 -0.55 -1.95
C ASN A 71 -3.10 -1.06 -0.68
N LEU A 72 -2.11 -1.94 -0.84
CA LEU A 72 -1.40 -2.54 0.29
C LEU A 72 0.06 -2.08 0.31
N ARG A 73 0.50 -1.50 1.42
CA ARG A 73 1.84 -0.92 1.58
C ARG A 73 2.41 -1.17 2.96
N PHE A 74 3.72 -1.06 3.09
CA PHE A 74 4.37 -0.97 4.38
C PHE A 74 4.65 0.49 4.74
N LEU A 75 4.17 0.90 5.91
CA LEU A 75 4.43 2.23 6.48
C LEU A 75 4.95 2.04 7.89
N ASN A 76 6.13 2.61 8.18
CA ASN A 76 6.80 2.54 9.48
C ASN A 76 6.85 1.13 10.09
N GLY A 77 7.12 0.12 9.26
CA GLY A 77 7.25 -1.28 9.68
C GLY A 77 5.93 -2.02 9.90
N SER A 78 4.78 -1.39 9.67
CA SER A 78 3.46 -2.02 9.72
C SER A 78 2.91 -2.21 8.32
N LEU A 79 2.21 -3.34 8.09
CA LEU A 79 1.37 -3.51 6.92
C LEU A 79 0.19 -2.55 7.05
N CYS A 80 -0.06 -1.77 6.00
CA CYS A 80 -1.15 -0.82 5.93
C CYS A 80 -1.98 -1.06 4.66
N LEU A 81 -3.29 -0.90 4.82
CA LEU A 81 -4.29 -0.92 3.77
C LEU A 81 -4.75 0.52 3.58
N ALA A 82 -4.66 1.01 2.36
CA ALA A 82 -5.36 2.21 1.92
C ALA A 82 -6.62 1.78 1.19
N ASP A 83 -7.75 2.33 1.63
CA ASP A 83 -9.07 2.09 1.09
C ASP A 83 -9.65 3.44 0.66
N SER A 84 -9.81 3.63 -0.64
CA SER A 84 -10.29 4.89 -1.21
C SER A 84 -11.72 4.72 -1.74
N ASP A 85 -12.55 5.71 -1.48
CA ASP A 85 -13.81 5.95 -2.20
C ASP A 85 -13.73 7.30 -2.93
N ASP A 86 -14.86 7.77 -3.49
CA ASP A 86 -14.90 9.02 -4.27
C ASP A 86 -14.63 10.30 -3.44
N SER A 87 -14.63 10.20 -2.12
CA SER A 87 -14.62 11.34 -1.19
C SER A 87 -13.62 11.20 -0.05
N HIS A 88 -13.19 9.98 0.26
CA HIS A 88 -12.31 9.71 1.39
C HIS A 88 -11.26 8.67 1.04
N VAL A 89 -10.11 8.80 1.71
CA VAL A 89 -9.14 7.73 1.82
C VAL A 89 -8.96 7.34 3.27
N ASN A 90 -9.28 6.09 3.57
CA ASN A 90 -9.09 5.46 4.87
C ASN A 90 -7.76 4.72 4.89
N ILE A 91 -6.92 5.02 5.88
CA ILE A 91 -5.69 4.25 6.10
C ILE A 91 -5.86 3.41 7.35
N CYS A 92 -5.71 2.10 7.19
CA CYS A 92 -5.77 1.12 8.28
C CYS A 92 -4.41 0.41 8.39
N SER A 93 -3.94 0.15 9.60
CA SER A 93 -2.76 -0.68 9.84
C SER A 93 -3.15 -2.02 10.45
N LEU A 94 -2.42 -3.06 10.11
CA LEU A 94 -2.53 -4.36 10.76
C LEU A 94 -1.77 -4.32 12.09
N ASN A 95 -2.48 -4.24 13.22
CA ASN A 95 -1.84 -4.27 14.53
C ASN A 95 -1.30 -5.68 14.80
N ARG A 96 -0.01 -5.88 14.52
CA ARG A 96 0.75 -7.12 14.74
C ARG A 96 0.40 -8.24 13.75
N CYS A 97 1.35 -8.58 12.89
CA CYS A 97 1.29 -9.76 12.01
C CYS A 97 1.10 -11.06 12.83
N GLY A 98 -0.12 -11.56 13.01
CA GLY A 98 -0.34 -12.78 13.81
C GLY A 98 -1.67 -12.88 14.54
N VAL A 99 -2.33 -11.75 14.80
CA VAL A 99 -3.62 -11.73 15.52
C VAL A 99 -4.72 -11.53 14.49
N GLU A 100 -5.57 -12.55 14.30
CA GLU A 100 -6.84 -12.39 13.57
C GLU A 100 -7.63 -11.24 14.25
N ASP A 101 -8.23 -10.34 13.46
CA ASP A 101 -9.08 -9.19 13.88
C ASP A 101 -8.41 -7.87 14.34
N SER A 102 -7.18 -7.54 13.93
CA SER A 102 -6.50 -6.36 14.48
C SER A 102 -6.28 -5.19 13.51
N TRP A 103 -7.02 -5.09 12.40
CA TRP A 103 -6.96 -3.85 11.61
C TRP A 103 -7.42 -2.67 12.46
N SER A 104 -6.62 -1.62 12.47
CA SER A 104 -6.95 -0.40 13.19
C SER A 104 -6.84 0.77 12.24
N LYS A 105 -7.92 1.56 12.15
CA LYS A 105 -7.91 2.81 11.40
C LYS A 105 -6.85 3.72 12.01
N LEU A 106 -5.89 4.16 11.21
CA LEU A 106 -4.91 5.15 11.59
C LEU A 106 -5.51 6.55 11.43
N PHE A 107 -6.05 6.85 10.26
CA PHE A 107 -6.67 8.14 9.94
C PHE A 107 -7.54 8.06 8.69
N SER A 108 -8.26 9.14 8.43
CA SER A 108 -9.09 9.39 7.24
C SER A 108 -8.62 10.70 6.62
N VAL A 109 -8.57 10.75 5.29
CA VAL A 109 -8.33 12.00 4.55
C VAL A 109 -9.51 12.24 3.63
N GLU A 110 -10.12 13.40 3.72
CA GLU A 110 -11.11 13.85 2.72
C GLU A 110 -10.37 14.22 1.43
N ILE A 111 -10.90 13.78 0.30
CA ILE A 111 -10.36 14.08 -1.03
C ILE A 111 -11.44 14.77 -1.85
N SER A 112 -11.04 15.86 -2.51
CA SER A 112 -11.92 16.63 -3.39
C SER A 112 -11.99 16.07 -4.81
N VAL A 113 -11.14 15.09 -5.10
CA VAL A 113 -10.95 14.49 -6.42
C VAL A 113 -11.00 12.96 -6.33
N SER A 114 -11.68 12.31 -7.27
CA SER A 114 -11.67 10.85 -7.38
C SER A 114 -10.28 10.37 -7.81
N LEU A 115 -9.65 9.54 -6.98
CA LEU A 115 -8.30 9.03 -7.23
C LEU A 115 -8.37 7.63 -7.81
N LYS A 116 -7.95 7.45 -9.07
CA LYS A 116 -7.95 6.12 -9.74
C LYS A 116 -6.92 5.16 -9.17
N VAL A 117 -5.83 5.71 -8.65
CA VAL A 117 -4.81 4.96 -7.93
C VAL A 117 -4.35 5.82 -6.78
N PHE A 118 -4.39 5.25 -5.58
CA PHE A 118 -3.85 5.83 -4.38
C PHE A 118 -2.73 4.96 -3.84
N GLN A 119 -1.52 5.49 -3.78
CA GLN A 119 -0.35 4.74 -3.35
C GLN A 119 0.38 5.50 -2.23
N PRO A 120 0.25 5.06 -0.97
CA PRO A 120 1.05 5.56 0.13
C PRO A 120 2.56 5.47 -0.17
N ILE A 121 3.26 6.59 -0.02
CA ILE A 121 4.72 6.69 -0.19
C ILE A 121 5.39 6.71 1.17
N ALA A 122 4.95 7.61 2.07
CA ALA A 122 5.58 7.83 3.36
C ALA A 122 4.59 8.35 4.40
N PHE A 123 4.86 8.03 5.66
CA PHE A 123 4.15 8.56 6.81
C PHE A 123 5.18 9.06 7.82
N SER A 124 5.01 10.30 8.28
CA SER A 124 5.88 10.89 9.30
C SER A 124 5.04 11.50 10.41
N ARG A 125 5.47 11.31 11.66
CA ARG A 125 4.84 11.86 12.86
C ARG A 125 5.87 12.68 13.60
N SER A 126 5.54 13.93 13.85
CA SER A 126 6.25 14.84 14.77
C SER A 126 5.35 15.16 15.96
N GLN A 127 5.85 15.87 16.97
CA GLN A 127 5.06 16.21 18.17
C GLN A 127 3.78 17.00 17.85
N ASN A 128 3.78 17.77 16.75
CA ASN A 128 2.68 18.69 16.41
C ASN A 128 2.01 18.39 15.05
N ALA A 129 2.60 17.53 14.23
CA ALA A 129 2.11 17.27 12.88
C ALA A 129 2.33 15.82 12.45
N GLU A 130 1.31 15.26 11.83
CA GLU A 130 1.36 13.99 11.12
C GLU A 130 1.22 14.30 9.63
N ARG A 131 2.19 13.86 8.82
CA ARG A 131 2.19 14.06 7.37
C ARG A 131 2.15 12.74 6.65
N PHE A 132 1.32 12.69 5.62
CA PHE A 132 1.16 11.55 4.75
C PHE A 132 1.43 11.95 3.30
N ASP A 133 2.42 11.31 2.68
CA ASP A 133 2.75 11.52 1.27
C ASP A 133 2.20 10.36 0.45
N VAL A 134 1.52 10.70 -0.63
CA VAL A 134 0.89 9.72 -1.52
C VAL A 134 1.26 10.03 -2.96
N ARG A 135 1.26 8.98 -3.77
CA ARG A 135 1.20 9.09 -5.21
C ARG A 135 -0.23 8.81 -5.63
N ALA A 136 -0.83 9.77 -6.29
CA ALA A 136 -2.19 9.69 -6.79
C ALA A 136 -2.17 9.71 -8.32
N TYR A 137 -3.08 8.95 -8.94
CA TYR A 137 -3.31 9.03 -10.38
C TYR A 137 -4.73 9.52 -10.64
N THR A 138 -4.82 10.63 -11.37
CA THR A 138 -6.08 11.15 -11.93
C THR A 138 -6.01 11.05 -13.46
N GLU A 139 -5.77 12.16 -14.15
CA GLU A 139 -5.39 12.23 -15.57
C GLU A 139 -3.87 12.34 -15.76
N SER A 140 -3.17 12.80 -14.73
CA SER A 140 -1.71 12.82 -14.61
C SER A 140 -1.28 12.18 -13.28
N MET A 141 -0.01 11.82 -13.17
CA MET A 141 0.54 11.35 -11.89
C MET A 141 0.82 12.58 -11.03
N LEU A 142 0.18 12.66 -9.87
CA LEU A 142 0.41 13.72 -8.89
C LEU A 142 1.01 13.14 -7.62
N LYS A 143 1.90 13.89 -6.99
CA LYS A 143 2.31 13.65 -5.62
C LYS A 143 1.53 14.59 -4.72
N LEU A 144 0.72 14.01 -3.85
CA LEU A 144 -0.08 14.76 -2.88
C LEU A 144 0.52 14.55 -1.48
N SER A 145 0.48 15.60 -0.68
CA SER A 145 0.87 15.55 0.71
C SER A 145 -0.28 16.08 1.55
N PHE A 146 -0.69 15.28 2.51
CA PHE A 146 -1.77 15.59 3.44
C PHE A 146 -1.20 15.74 4.84
N ASP A 147 -1.56 16.82 5.52
CA ASP A 147 -1.35 16.94 6.96
C ASP A 147 -2.59 16.36 7.67
N VAL A 148 -2.41 15.31 8.46
CA VAL A 148 -3.52 14.59 9.10
C VAL A 148 -4.21 15.45 10.18
N ASN A 149 -3.55 16.52 10.63
CA ASN A 149 -4.04 17.44 11.67
C ASN A 149 -4.54 18.79 11.11
N GLU A 150 -4.33 19.08 9.83
CA GLU A 150 -4.79 20.30 9.16
C GLU A 150 -5.41 19.88 7.83
N GLU A 151 -6.71 20.16 7.62
CA GLU A 151 -7.51 19.80 6.43
C GLU A 151 -7.02 20.41 5.10
N GLN A 152 -5.73 20.78 4.97
CA GLN A 152 -5.19 21.48 3.80
C GLN A 152 -4.36 20.56 2.92
N GLU A 153 -4.97 20.15 1.81
CA GLU A 153 -4.33 19.52 0.66
C GLU A 153 -3.28 20.48 0.04
N LYS A 154 -2.03 20.04 -0.09
CA LYS A 154 -1.01 20.74 -0.88
C LYS A 154 -0.60 19.87 -2.07
N GLU A 155 -1.02 20.27 -3.26
CA GLU A 155 -0.53 19.69 -4.52
C GLU A 155 0.93 20.11 -4.74
N LEU A 156 1.82 19.13 -4.95
CA LEU A 156 3.21 19.37 -5.34
C LEU A 156 3.41 18.90 -6.78
N ASN A 157 3.53 19.86 -7.70
CA ASN A 157 3.87 19.57 -9.09
C ASN A 157 5.37 19.28 -9.21
N GLU A 158 5.72 18.09 -9.71
CA GLU A 158 7.11 17.62 -9.89
C GLU A 158 7.90 18.39 -10.98
N GLU A 159 7.36 19.46 -11.55
CA GLU A 159 8.06 20.27 -12.58
C GLU A 159 9.03 21.33 -12.05
N GLN A 160 9.10 21.60 -10.73
CA GLN A 160 9.93 22.69 -10.20
C GLN A 160 11.34 22.30 -9.68
N GLU A 161 11.77 21.05 -9.81
CA GLU A 161 13.11 20.63 -9.34
C GLU A 161 14.21 20.63 -10.42
N LYS A 162 13.97 21.20 -11.61
CA LYS A 162 14.99 21.31 -12.67
C LYS A 162 15.73 22.64 -12.77
N ASP A 163 15.29 23.70 -12.08
CA ASP A 163 15.87 25.04 -12.24
C ASP A 163 16.60 25.60 -11.00
N LYS A 164 17.01 24.74 -10.06
CA LYS A 164 17.97 25.11 -9.01
C LYS A 164 19.18 24.19 -9.02
N LYS A 165 20.07 24.43 -9.97
CA LYS A 165 21.45 23.95 -9.91
C LYS A 165 22.42 25.03 -10.35
#